data_AF-A0AA96S2Z9-F1
#
_entry.id   AF-A0AA96S2Z9-F1
#
_cell.length_a   1.000
_cell.length_b   1.000
_cell.length_c   1.000
_cell.angle_alpha   90.00
_cell.angle_beta   90.00
_cell.angle_gamma   90.00
#
_symmetry.space_group_name_H-M   'P 1'
#
loop_
_entity.id
_entity.type
_entity.pdbx_description
1 polymer ?
#
loop_
_entity_poly.entity_id
_entity_poly.type
_entity_poly.pdbx_seq_one_letter_code
_entity_poly.pdbx_strand_id
1 'polypeptide(L)'
;MLSNCFIFLALSFISPSSETLVGGYTEFHLPNADEIQTFKTLLNLQIPTFLGLTASDVDDAEILGISSQVVSGINYRINVRLHNGQCYLVTVFQSLPSREDGTFTRRVTSVELIKCP
;
A
#
# COMPACT_ATOMS: atom_id res chain seq x y z
N MET A 1 7.32 -55.51 31.52
CA MET A 1 6.10 -54.99 30.87
C MET A 1 6.43 -53.61 30.33
N LEU A 2 6.66 -53.51 29.01
CA LEU A 2 6.98 -52.25 28.33
C LEU A 2 5.71 -51.39 28.24
N SER A 3 5.78 -50.16 28.74
CA SER A 3 4.74 -49.15 28.54
C SER A 3 5.21 -48.20 27.43
N ASN A 4 4.67 -48.42 26.23
CA ASN A 4 4.87 -47.56 25.05
C ASN A 4 3.96 -46.33 25.17
N CYS A 5 4.55 -45.17 25.46
CA CYS A 5 3.86 -43.89 25.36
C CYS A 5 3.96 -43.40 23.90
N PHE A 6 2.85 -43.53 23.17
CA PHE A 6 2.72 -43.07 21.78
C PHE A 6 2.76 -41.54 21.72
N ILE A 7 3.80 -40.99 21.12
CA ILE A 7 3.90 -39.57 20.76
C ILE A 7 3.05 -39.36 19.50
N PHE A 8 1.90 -38.70 19.65
CA PHE A 8 1.13 -38.18 18.52
C PHE A 8 1.81 -36.90 18.00
N LEU A 9 2.60 -37.06 16.94
CA LEU A 9 3.13 -35.95 16.16
C LEU A 9 2.01 -35.43 15.25
N ALA A 10 1.23 -34.47 15.74
CA ALA A 10 0.29 -33.73 14.90
C ALA A 10 1.11 -32.74 14.05
N LEU A 11 1.41 -33.13 12.82
CA LEU A 11 1.87 -32.23 11.76
C LEU A 11 0.70 -31.31 11.40
N SER A 12 0.53 -30.25 12.17
CA SER A 12 -0.28 -29.11 11.78
C SER A 12 0.38 -28.49 10.54
N PHE A 13 -0.24 -28.69 9.38
CA PHE A 13 0.02 -27.88 8.20
C PHE A 13 -0.33 -26.43 8.56
N ILE A 14 0.68 -25.66 8.98
CA ILE A 14 0.55 -24.22 9.16
C ILE A 14 0.40 -23.66 7.76
N SER A 15 -0.83 -23.41 7.33
CA SER A 15 -1.09 -22.51 6.20
C SER A 15 -0.40 -21.18 6.52
N PRO A 16 0.32 -20.53 5.60
CA PRO A 16 0.82 -19.18 5.82
C PRO A 16 -0.39 -18.25 5.86
N SER A 17 -0.98 -18.07 7.05
CA SER A 17 -1.86 -16.94 7.31
C SER A 17 -0.97 -15.71 7.30
N SER A 18 -1.10 -14.85 6.28
CA SER A 18 -0.63 -13.47 6.40
C SER A 18 -1.32 -12.86 7.61
N GLU A 19 -0.64 -12.84 8.75
CA GLU A 19 -1.11 -12.14 9.94
C GLU A 19 -1.12 -10.65 9.61
N THR A 20 -2.29 -10.11 9.27
CA THR A 20 -2.49 -8.67 9.17
C THR A 20 -2.41 -8.10 10.59
N LEU A 21 -1.19 -7.79 11.03
CA LEU A 21 -0.95 -7.10 12.29
C LEU A 21 -1.64 -5.73 12.24
N VAL A 22 -2.70 -5.56 13.03
CA VAL A 22 -3.39 -4.27 13.14
C VAL A 22 -2.40 -3.24 13.70
N GLY A 23 -2.21 -2.15 12.96
CA GLY A 23 -1.31 -1.05 13.33
C GLY A 23 0.09 -1.09 12.69
N GLY A 24 0.49 -2.18 12.03
CA GLY A 24 1.72 -2.23 11.22
C GLY A 24 1.45 -1.91 9.74
N TYR A 25 2.47 -1.40 9.03
CA TYR A 25 2.45 -1.43 7.57
C TYR A 25 2.73 -2.85 7.09
N THR A 26 2.01 -3.30 6.06
CA THR A 26 2.32 -4.54 5.35
C THR A 26 3.65 -4.42 4.61
N GLU A 27 4.23 -5.55 4.23
CA GLU A 27 5.29 -5.55 3.21
C GLU A 27 4.80 -4.91 1.92
N PHE A 28 5.74 -4.35 1.15
CA PHE A 28 5.42 -3.80 -0.17
C PHE A 28 5.10 -4.93 -1.14
N HIS A 29 3.97 -4.82 -1.83
CA HIS A 29 3.58 -5.71 -2.93
C HIS A 29 3.53 -4.96 -4.26
N LEU A 30 3.68 -5.71 -5.36
CA LEU A 30 3.48 -5.17 -6.71
C LEU A 30 2.00 -4.85 -6.92
N PRO A 31 1.66 -3.66 -7.44
CA PRO A 31 0.28 -3.25 -7.57
C PRO A 31 -0.45 -4.06 -8.66
N ASN A 32 -1.72 -4.37 -8.43
CA ASN A 32 -2.59 -4.92 -9.46
C ASN A 32 -3.19 -3.83 -10.36
N ALA A 33 -3.89 -4.22 -11.44
CA ALA A 33 -4.45 -3.27 -12.42
C ALA A 33 -5.43 -2.26 -11.81
N ASP A 34 -6.28 -2.68 -10.87
CA ASP A 34 -7.27 -1.83 -10.23
C ASP A 34 -6.61 -0.81 -9.28
N GLU A 35 -5.59 -1.25 -8.54
CA GLU A 35 -4.75 -0.38 -7.71
C GLU A 35 -4.01 0.64 -8.56
N ILE A 36 -3.42 0.21 -9.68
CA ILE A 36 -2.75 1.12 -10.63
C ILE A 36 -3.73 2.18 -11.11
N GLN A 37 -4.90 1.80 -11.60
CA GLN A 37 -5.89 2.74 -12.12
C GLN A 37 -6.37 3.72 -11.04
N THR A 38 -6.66 3.21 -9.85
CA THR A 38 -7.14 4.00 -8.71
C THR A 38 -6.12 5.02 -8.27
N PHE A 39 -4.87 4.59 -8.05
CA PHE A 39 -3.84 5.47 -7.52
C PHE A 39 -3.27 6.40 -8.59
N LYS A 40 -3.09 5.97 -9.85
CA LYS A 40 -2.63 6.88 -10.92
C LYS A 40 -3.54 8.10 -11.06
N THR A 41 -4.85 7.88 -11.05
CA THR A 41 -5.82 8.98 -11.13
C THR A 41 -5.64 9.98 -9.98
N LEU A 42 -5.47 9.48 -8.75
CA LEU A 42 -5.25 10.32 -7.57
C LEU A 42 -3.91 11.07 -7.63
N LEU A 43 -2.84 10.38 -8.00
CA LEU A 43 -1.49 10.89 -8.00
C LEU A 43 -1.31 11.98 -9.06
N ASN A 44 -1.85 11.79 -10.26
CA ASN A 44 -1.82 12.79 -11.34
C ASN A 44 -2.55 14.09 -10.95
N LEU A 45 -3.57 13.99 -10.10
CA LEU A 45 -4.30 15.16 -9.61
C LEU A 45 -3.56 15.90 -8.48
N GLN A 46 -2.88 15.18 -7.58
CA GLN A 46 -2.39 15.76 -6.33
C GLN A 46 -0.88 15.99 -6.29
N ILE A 47 -0.05 15.08 -6.81
CA ILE A 47 1.42 15.19 -6.76
C ILE A 47 1.96 16.49 -7.39
N PRO A 48 1.47 16.96 -8.56
CA PRO A 48 2.01 18.18 -9.17
C PRO A 48 1.97 19.38 -8.22
N THR A 49 0.92 19.49 -7.41
CA THR A 49 0.77 20.56 -6.41
C THR A 49 1.77 20.44 -5.27
N PHE A 50 2.10 19.23 -4.82
CA PHE A 50 3.08 19.00 -3.74
C PHE A 50 4.51 19.29 -4.17
N LEU A 51 4.84 19.03 -5.43
CA LEU A 51 6.22 19.11 -5.94
C LEU A 51 6.49 20.35 -6.79
N GLY A 52 5.47 21.19 -7.07
CA GLY A 52 5.60 22.32 -7.99
C GLY A 52 5.83 21.88 -9.44
N LEU A 53 5.29 20.72 -9.82
CA LEU A 53 5.40 20.13 -11.15
C LEU A 53 4.14 20.39 -11.98
N THR A 54 4.17 19.98 -13.24
CA THR A 54 3.03 19.97 -14.14
C THR A 54 2.41 18.57 -14.22
N ALA A 55 1.18 18.47 -14.74
CA ALA A 55 0.53 17.17 -14.94
C ALA A 55 1.32 16.25 -15.89
N SER A 56 1.99 16.81 -16.90
CA SER A 56 2.81 16.04 -17.83
C SER A 56 4.05 15.41 -17.19
N ASP A 57 4.57 15.99 -16.09
CA ASP A 57 5.71 15.41 -15.37
C ASP A 57 5.33 14.12 -14.61
N VAL A 58 4.04 13.90 -14.39
CA VAL A 58 3.47 12.80 -13.57
C VAL A 58 2.64 11.83 -14.40
N ASP A 59 2.28 12.16 -15.65
CA ASP A 59 1.37 11.35 -16.49
C ASP A 59 1.89 9.90 -16.70
N ASP A 60 3.21 9.77 -16.87
CA ASP A 60 3.91 8.49 -17.02
C ASP A 60 4.45 7.93 -15.69
N ALA A 61 3.93 8.37 -14.55
CA ALA A 61 4.36 7.86 -13.26
C ALA A 61 4.12 6.35 -13.15
N GLU A 62 5.15 5.65 -12.72
CA GLU A 62 5.12 4.21 -12.50
C GLU A 62 4.97 3.93 -11.00
N ILE A 63 3.98 3.10 -10.65
CA ILE A 63 3.79 2.63 -9.29
C ILE A 63 4.59 1.34 -9.13
N LEU A 64 5.65 1.40 -8.32
CA LEU A 64 6.61 0.31 -8.12
C LEU A 64 6.19 -0.64 -7.00
N GLY A 65 5.43 -0.15 -6.02
CA GLY A 65 4.96 -0.98 -4.93
C GLY A 65 4.04 -0.23 -3.98
N ILE A 66 3.18 -1.00 -3.31
CA ILE A 66 2.19 -0.49 -2.36
C ILE A 66 2.36 -1.22 -1.04
N SER A 67 2.30 -0.48 0.06
CA SER A 67 2.18 -1.00 1.42
C SER A 67 0.99 -0.33 2.09
N SER A 68 0.30 -1.04 2.97
CA SER A 68 -0.90 -0.53 3.63
C SER A 68 -0.86 -0.75 5.14
N GLN A 69 -1.52 0.14 5.88
CA GLN A 69 -1.70 0.04 7.33
C GLN A 69 -3.15 0.37 7.64
N VAL A 70 -3.83 -0.57 8.31
CA VAL A 70 -5.20 -0.35 8.81
C VAL A 70 -5.16 0.56 10.03
N VAL A 71 -5.94 1.63 10.00
CA VAL A 71 -6.14 2.62 11.07
C VAL A 71 -7.64 2.92 11.22
N SER A 72 -8.04 4.11 11.68
CA SER A 72 -9.42 4.62 11.49
C SER A 72 -9.64 5.04 10.02
N GLY A 73 -9.43 4.10 9.11
CA GLY A 73 -9.21 4.30 7.67
C GLY A 73 -8.07 3.39 7.21
N ILE A 74 -7.42 3.74 6.10
CA ILE A 74 -6.23 3.04 5.61
C ILE A 74 -5.17 4.07 5.25
N ASN A 75 -3.97 3.90 5.78
CA ASN A 75 -2.79 4.59 5.26
C ASN A 75 -2.14 3.71 4.20
N TYR A 76 -1.91 4.25 3.01
CA TYR A 76 -1.11 3.64 1.97
C TYR A 76 0.24 4.33 1.86
N ARG A 77 1.28 3.55 1.60
CA ARG A 77 2.62 3.97 1.22
C ARG A 77 2.87 3.46 -0.19
N ILE A 78 3.17 4.36 -1.12
CA ILE A 78 3.26 4.05 -2.54
C ILE A 78 4.63 4.50 -3.04
N ASN A 79 5.43 3.56 -3.53
CA ASN A 79 6.67 3.88 -4.22
C ASN A 79 6.34 4.25 -5.66
N VAL A 80 6.68 5.48 -6.05
CA VAL A 80 6.38 6.02 -7.38
C VAL A 80 7.68 6.45 -8.05
N ARG A 81 7.86 6.09 -9.32
CA ARG A 81 8.92 6.61 -10.18
C ARG A 81 8.33 7.58 -11.19
N LEU A 82 8.83 8.81 -11.21
CA LEU A 82 8.43 9.83 -12.20
C LEU A 82 9.26 9.69 -13.48
N HIS A 83 8.83 10.38 -14.54
CA HIS A 83 9.49 10.35 -15.85
C HIS A 83 10.98 10.78 -15.79
N ASN A 84 11.31 11.71 -14.90
CA ASN A 84 12.69 12.18 -14.70
C ASN A 84 13.60 11.16 -13.97
N GLY A 85 13.10 9.95 -13.69
CA GLY A 85 13.83 8.87 -13.02
C GLY A 85 13.92 9.00 -11.50
N GLN A 86 13.37 10.07 -10.91
CA GLN A 86 13.33 10.22 -9.45
C GLN A 86 12.23 9.36 -8.85
N CYS A 87 12.52 8.81 -7.67
CA CYS A 87 11.58 7.99 -6.91
C CYS A 87 11.08 8.71 -5.66
N TYR A 88 9.79 8.56 -5.40
CA TYR A 88 9.11 9.19 -4.29
C TYR A 88 8.33 8.14 -3.49
N LEU A 89 8.34 8.29 -2.17
CA LEU A 89 7.38 7.64 -1.29
C LEU A 89 6.20 8.58 -1.11
N VAL A 90 5.03 8.17 -1.60
CA VAL A 90 3.80 8.92 -1.45
C VAL A 90 2.94 8.27 -0.39
N THR A 91 2.56 9.04 0.64
CA THR A 91 1.61 8.59 1.65
C THR A 91 0.22 9.06 1.27
N VAL A 92 -0.73 8.12 1.19
CA VAL A 92 -2.14 8.39 0.90
C VAL A 92 -3.00 7.92 2.06
N PHE A 93 -3.86 8.80 2.56
CA PHE A 93 -4.89 8.42 3.53
C PHE A 93 -6.22 8.16 2.83
N GLN A 94 -6.83 7.02 3.10
CA GLN A 94 -8.20 6.68 2.74
C GLN A 94 -9.08 6.72 4.00
N SER A 95 -10.18 7.47 3.95
CA SER A 95 -11.14 7.52 5.06
C SER A 95 -11.90 6.20 5.24
N LEU A 96 -12.52 6.03 6.40
CA LEU A 96 -13.64 5.08 6.52
C LEU A 96 -14.77 5.50 5.55
N PRO A 97 -15.64 4.56 5.15
CA PRO A 97 -16.75 4.90 4.28
C PRO A 97 -17.69 5.87 4.99
N SER A 98 -18.18 6.86 4.26
CA SER A 98 -19.17 7.81 4.73
C SER A 98 -20.46 7.09 5.11
N ARG A 99 -21.12 7.58 6.16
CA ARG A 99 -22.41 7.00 6.63
C ARG A 99 -23.56 7.24 5.66
N GLU A 100 -23.47 8.27 4.83
CA GLU A 100 -24.57 8.71 3.97
C GLU A 100 -24.65 7.92 2.67
N ASP A 101 -23.51 7.73 2.01
CA ASP A 101 -23.43 7.15 0.65
C ASP A 101 -22.43 5.98 0.55
N GLY A 102 -21.75 5.62 1.65
CA GLY A 102 -20.75 4.54 1.66
C GLY A 102 -19.46 4.88 0.91
N THR A 103 -19.25 6.12 0.47
CA THR A 103 -18.07 6.50 -0.31
C THR A 103 -16.85 6.70 0.59
N PHE A 104 -15.67 6.44 0.03
CA PHE A 104 -14.39 6.69 0.69
C PHE A 104 -13.73 7.90 0.04
N THR A 105 -13.05 8.73 0.82
CA THR A 105 -12.19 9.80 0.30
C THR A 105 -10.74 9.36 0.33
N ARG A 106 -9.94 9.80 -0.65
CA ARG A 106 -8.49 9.58 -0.69
C ARG A 106 -7.77 10.91 -0.84
N ARG A 107 -6.69 11.09 -0.09
CA ARG A 107 -5.83 12.26 -0.16
C ARG A 107 -4.38 11.90 0.02
N VAL A 108 -3.50 12.51 -0.77
CA VAL A 108 -2.06 12.53 -0.53
C VAL A 108 -1.82 13.35 0.73
N THR A 109 -1.08 12.80 1.68
CA THR A 109 -0.72 13.46 2.94
C THR A 109 0.77 13.79 3.01
N SER A 110 1.63 13.04 2.33
CA SER A 110 3.05 13.39 2.19
C SER A 110 3.62 12.86 0.87
N VAL A 111 4.66 13.53 0.38
CA VAL A 111 5.48 13.13 -0.76
C VAL A 111 6.93 13.33 -0.37
N GLU A 112 7.71 12.25 -0.37
CA GLU A 112 9.10 12.24 0.11
C GLU A 112 10.03 11.68 -0.97
N LEU A 113 11.11 12.39 -1.28
CA LEU A 113 12.13 11.88 -2.21
C LEU A 113 12.88 10.71 -1.56
N ILE A 114 12.95 9.59 -2.27
CA ILE A 114 13.63 8.37 -1.80
C ILE A 114 14.63 7.87 -2.85
N LYS A 115 15.48 6.91 -2.45
CA LYS A 115 16.20 6.09 -3.42
C LYS A 115 15.23 5.14 -4.09
N CYS A 116 15.37 4.92 -5.40
CA CYS A 116 14.56 3.95 -6.10
C CYS A 116 14.75 2.55 -5.48
N PRO A 117 13.65 1.83 -5.20
CA PRO A 117 13.70 0.48 -4.65
C PRO A 117 14.22 -0.54 -5.66
#